data_AF-K1XPW7-F1
#
_entry.id   AF-K1XPW7-F1
#
_cell.length_a   1.000
_cell.length_b   1.000
_cell.length_c   1.000
_cell.angle_alpha   90.00
_cell.angle_beta   90.00
_cell.angle_gamma   90.00
#
_symmetry.space_group_name_H-M   'P 1'
#
loop_
_entity.id
_entity.type
_entity.pdbx_description
1 polymer ?
#
loop_
_entity_poly.entity_id
_entity_poly.type
_entity_poly.pdbx_seq_one_letter_code
_entity_poly.pdbx_strand_id
1 'polypeptide(L)'
;MAGTQMRAYFDFETVHGEEIMVKVAISPVSTVGALKNMTAEVPGWDFEKVKREGQDLWNLELGKIEAETTTEGEKVNFYTAMYHAFLSPTLYMDTDMQYKGIDLNVHKAQNFDNYTTFSLWDTYRALHPLFNLIQTKRNGDMINSMLAHYSQSVHKMLPVWSHYANENWCMIGYHSVSVIADAVAKGVDGFDREYALEACVNSARNKYYDGLSYYMSGGFIPEDKNGNSVSKTLEYAYDDWAIAQMAKKLGREDIYTEFSVRSQNYKNLYDKSTGFMRPRLSDGTFKAGFDPLDTHGQGFIEGNSWNYSLYVPHHPDSLINLMGGNERFSEHLDSLFKMDLPDKYFAQTEDITREGIMGNYIHGNEPSHHVAYLFNHAGKPWKTQEYVRQILNKMYRPATDGLSGNDDCGQMSAWYIFSSLGFYPVSPGSDEYEIGSPSVKKAVINLENGSKFIIEAKNQGEKNVYIQKVLLNGAPLLRPTLKHSEIASGGSLIYEMGPKPNKRLYGK
;
A
#
# COMPACT_ATOMS: atom_id res chain seq x y z
N MET A 1 -18.14 22.47 -27.77
CA MET A 1 -17.35 23.71 -28.00
C MET A 1 -15.88 23.30 -28.00
N ALA A 2 -15.08 23.78 -28.96
CA ALA A 2 -13.65 23.50 -29.01
C ALA A 2 -12.90 24.84 -29.05
N GLY A 3 -11.98 25.04 -28.11
CA GLY A 3 -11.25 26.29 -27.93
C GLY A 3 -10.55 26.32 -26.58
N THR A 4 -9.62 27.25 -26.39
CA THR A 4 -8.99 27.51 -25.10
C THR A 4 -9.77 28.60 -24.34
N GLN A 5 -9.67 28.62 -23.01
CA GLN A 5 -10.28 29.66 -22.16
C GLN A 5 -11.81 29.82 -22.33
N MET A 6 -12.52 28.72 -22.58
CA MET A 6 -13.98 28.76 -22.73
C MET A 6 -14.66 29.08 -21.39
N ARG A 7 -15.72 29.90 -21.45
CA ARG A 7 -16.58 30.23 -20.31
C ARG A 7 -18.04 30.04 -20.74
N ALA A 8 -18.86 29.56 -19.82
CA ALA A 8 -20.31 29.51 -19.99
C ALA A 8 -20.95 30.42 -18.94
N TYR A 9 -21.81 31.32 -19.39
CA TYR A 9 -22.60 32.21 -18.55
C TYR A 9 -24.06 31.80 -18.70
N PHE A 10 -24.74 31.58 -17.58
CA PHE A 10 -26.15 31.23 -17.53
C PHE A 10 -26.84 32.23 -16.60
N ASP A 11 -27.74 33.03 -17.16
CA ASP A 11 -28.50 34.03 -16.42
C ASP A 11 -29.93 33.52 -16.18
N PHE A 12 -30.39 33.63 -14.93
CA PHE A 12 -31.72 33.23 -14.51
C PHE A 12 -32.38 34.38 -13.75
N GLU A 13 -33.66 34.63 -14.01
CA GLU A 13 -34.49 35.42 -13.11
C GLU A 13 -34.97 34.51 -11.98
N THR A 14 -34.79 34.93 -10.72
CA THR A 14 -35.19 34.15 -9.55
C THR A 14 -36.00 34.97 -8.56
N VAL A 15 -36.84 34.30 -7.78
CA VAL A 15 -37.49 34.89 -6.60
C VAL A 15 -36.73 34.57 -5.32
N HIS A 16 -36.93 35.37 -4.26
CA HIS A 16 -36.29 35.13 -2.97
C HIS A 16 -36.65 33.74 -2.43
N GLY A 17 -35.63 32.91 -2.18
CA GLY A 17 -35.79 31.54 -1.67
C GLY A 17 -35.95 30.47 -2.76
N GLU A 18 -35.85 30.83 -4.04
CA GLU A 18 -35.83 29.85 -5.14
C GLU A 18 -34.48 29.11 -5.20
N GLU A 19 -34.55 27.78 -5.33
CA GLU A 19 -33.38 26.90 -5.43
C GLU A 19 -33.11 26.53 -6.90
N ILE A 20 -31.89 26.79 -7.38
CA ILE A 20 -31.47 26.37 -8.72
C ILE A 20 -30.78 25.01 -8.61
N MET A 21 -31.39 24.02 -9.26
CA MET A 21 -30.86 22.66 -9.30
C MET A 21 -29.95 22.45 -10.52
N VAL A 22 -28.79 21.82 -10.31
CA VAL A 22 -27.82 21.51 -11.37
C VAL A 22 -27.44 20.03 -11.30
N LYS A 23 -27.43 19.36 -12.46
CA LYS A 23 -26.88 18.00 -12.61
C LYS A 23 -25.67 18.05 -13.54
N VAL A 24 -24.59 17.41 -13.12
CA VAL A 24 -23.36 17.28 -13.91
C VAL A 24 -23.00 15.80 -13.95
N ALA A 25 -22.76 15.28 -15.15
CA ALA A 25 -22.20 13.96 -15.36
C ALA A 25 -20.97 14.11 -16.26
N ILE A 26 -20.01 13.21 -16.06
CA ILE A 26 -18.77 13.15 -16.81
C ILE A 26 -18.69 11.83 -17.58
N SER A 27 -17.82 11.80 -18.59
CA SER A 27 -17.51 10.60 -19.36
C SER A 27 -16.07 10.70 -19.87
N PRO A 28 -15.30 9.60 -19.78
CA PRO A 28 -13.97 9.55 -20.39
C PRO A 28 -14.01 9.39 -21.91
N VAL A 29 -15.19 9.11 -22.49
CA VAL A 29 -15.37 8.78 -23.91
C VAL A 29 -15.96 9.94 -24.69
N SER A 30 -17.11 10.47 -24.27
CA SER A 30 -17.83 11.47 -25.06
C SER A 30 -18.90 12.24 -24.28
N THR A 31 -19.32 13.39 -24.81
CA THR A 31 -20.48 14.13 -24.26
C THR A 31 -21.79 13.33 -24.34
N VAL A 32 -21.94 12.44 -25.33
CA VAL A 32 -23.11 11.54 -25.43
C VAL A 32 -23.07 10.49 -24.31
N GLY A 33 -21.89 9.95 -23.99
CA GLY A 33 -21.69 9.06 -22.85
C GLY A 33 -22.07 9.74 -21.53
N ALA A 34 -21.61 10.97 -21.31
CA ALA A 34 -21.95 11.74 -20.12
C ALA A 34 -23.48 11.95 -19.95
N LEU A 35 -24.20 12.25 -21.03
CA LEU A 35 -25.66 12.37 -21.00
C LEU A 35 -26.37 11.04 -20.69
N LYS A 36 -25.85 9.92 -21.20
CA LYS A 36 -26.37 8.58 -20.87
C LYS A 36 -26.15 8.25 -19.39
N ASN A 37 -24.95 8.51 -18.86
CA ASN A 37 -24.63 8.30 -17.44
C ASN A 37 -25.62 9.09 -16.56
N MET A 38 -25.81 10.39 -16.84
CA MET A 38 -26.77 11.23 -16.12
C MET A 38 -28.21 10.66 -16.14
N THR A 39 -28.65 10.18 -17.30
CA THR A 39 -30.02 9.66 -17.47
C THR A 39 -30.21 8.32 -16.76
N ALA A 40 -29.19 7.47 -16.76
CA ALA A 40 -29.23 6.17 -16.11
C ALA A 40 -29.18 6.26 -14.58
N GLU A 41 -28.31 7.12 -14.05
CA GLU A 41 -28.03 7.20 -12.61
C GLU A 41 -28.94 8.20 -11.87
N VAL A 42 -29.23 9.36 -12.49
CA VAL A 42 -30.02 10.43 -11.86
C VAL A 42 -31.09 10.98 -12.83
N PRO A 43 -32.12 10.18 -13.16
CA PRO A 43 -33.18 10.60 -14.09
C PRO A 43 -34.09 11.71 -13.51
N GLY A 44 -34.22 11.79 -12.19
CA GLY A 44 -35.04 12.79 -11.48
C GLY A 44 -34.30 14.06 -11.07
N TRP A 45 -34.94 14.86 -10.20
CA TRP A 45 -34.41 16.13 -9.65
C TRP A 45 -34.46 16.21 -8.11
N ASP A 46 -34.78 15.10 -7.43
CA ASP A 46 -34.84 15.05 -5.97
C ASP A 46 -33.43 14.94 -5.37
N PHE A 47 -32.89 16.08 -4.92
CA PHE A 47 -31.55 16.16 -4.32
C PHE A 47 -31.42 15.32 -3.05
N GLU A 48 -32.41 15.40 -2.15
CA GLU A 48 -32.36 14.71 -0.86
C GLU A 48 -32.50 13.19 -1.04
N LYS A 49 -33.16 12.73 -2.11
CA LYS A 49 -33.10 11.32 -2.51
C LYS A 49 -31.68 10.91 -2.92
N VAL A 50 -31.05 11.62 -3.86
CA VAL A 50 -29.69 11.29 -4.35
C VAL A 50 -28.66 11.31 -3.21
N LYS A 51 -28.74 12.33 -2.34
CA LYS A 51 -27.88 12.44 -1.15
C LYS A 51 -28.04 11.25 -0.21
N ARG A 52 -29.28 10.83 0.06
CA ARG A 52 -29.56 9.69 0.93
C ARG A 52 -29.09 8.37 0.32
N GLU A 53 -29.33 8.16 -0.98
CA GLU A 53 -28.83 6.99 -1.70
C GLU A 53 -27.29 6.91 -1.62
N GLY A 54 -26.60 8.05 -1.78
CA GLY A 54 -25.15 8.13 -1.57
C GLY A 54 -24.71 7.83 -0.13
N GLN A 55 -25.45 8.32 0.88
CA GLN A 55 -25.19 8.01 2.29
C GLN A 55 -25.40 6.53 2.60
N ASP A 56 -26.42 5.89 2.01
CA ASP A 56 -26.69 4.46 2.17
C ASP A 56 -25.56 3.61 1.55
N LEU A 57 -25.02 4.01 0.39
CA LEU A 57 -23.83 3.39 -0.19
C LEU A 57 -22.62 3.54 0.73
N TRP A 58 -22.37 4.73 1.29
CA TRP A 58 -21.29 4.92 2.27
C TRP A 58 -21.47 4.06 3.52
N ASN A 59 -22.69 3.95 4.05
CA ASN A 59 -22.96 3.08 5.20
C ASN A 59 -22.68 1.61 4.90
N LEU A 60 -22.97 1.14 3.67
CA LEU A 60 -22.62 -0.21 3.24
C LEU A 60 -21.10 -0.41 3.20
N GLU A 61 -20.36 0.53 2.60
CA GLU A 61 -18.90 0.44 2.49
C GLU A 61 -18.21 0.53 3.86
N LEU A 62 -18.57 1.52 4.69
CA LEU A 62 -18.04 1.68 6.04
C LEU A 62 -18.45 0.52 6.97
N GLY A 63 -19.60 -0.12 6.69
CA GLY A 63 -20.08 -1.31 7.39
C GLY A 63 -19.27 -2.59 7.10
N LYS A 64 -18.34 -2.58 6.14
CA LYS A 64 -17.42 -3.71 5.90
C LYS A 64 -16.55 -4.02 7.12
N ILE A 65 -16.27 -3.00 7.95
CA ILE A 65 -15.64 -3.18 9.26
C ILE A 65 -16.41 -2.40 10.33
N GLU A 66 -17.04 -3.13 11.25
CA GLU A 66 -17.73 -2.54 12.41
C GLU A 66 -16.73 -2.41 13.57
N ALA A 67 -16.31 -1.19 13.92
CA ALA A 67 -15.28 -0.95 14.93
C ALA A 67 -15.84 -0.27 16.18
N GLU A 68 -15.55 -0.85 17.34
CA GLU A 68 -15.70 -0.25 18.66
C GLU A 68 -14.32 0.26 19.14
N THR A 69 -14.21 1.58 19.32
CA THR A 69 -12.98 2.26 19.71
C THR A 69 -12.99 2.66 21.19
N THR A 70 -11.86 3.16 21.70
CA THR A 70 -11.77 3.60 23.09
C THR A 70 -12.26 5.04 23.26
N THR A 71 -12.10 5.87 22.23
CA THR A 71 -12.55 7.26 22.20
C THR A 71 -13.32 7.60 20.92
N GLU A 72 -14.13 8.67 20.96
CA GLU A 72 -14.78 9.22 19.76
C GLU A 72 -13.76 9.72 18.72
N GLY A 73 -12.61 10.24 19.15
CA GLY A 73 -11.56 10.69 18.24
C GLY A 73 -10.97 9.53 17.42
N GLU A 74 -10.72 8.38 18.05
CA GLU A 74 -10.29 7.16 17.35
C GLU A 74 -11.38 6.66 16.40
N LYS A 75 -12.67 6.79 16.75
CA LYS A 75 -13.78 6.43 15.87
C LYS A 75 -13.80 7.29 14.61
N VAL A 76 -13.65 8.61 14.78
CA VAL A 76 -13.58 9.56 13.66
C VAL A 76 -12.37 9.24 12.77
N ASN A 77 -11.20 8.97 13.35
CA ASN A 77 -10.01 8.57 12.58
C ASN A 77 -10.27 7.28 11.80
N PHE A 78 -10.79 6.24 12.45
CA PHE A 78 -10.99 4.93 11.81
C PHE A 78 -11.96 4.99 10.63
N TYR A 79 -13.12 5.64 10.81
CA TYR A 79 -14.11 5.74 9.73
C TYR A 79 -13.74 6.77 8.66
N THR A 80 -12.98 7.82 9.00
CA THR A 80 -12.39 8.72 7.98
C THR A 80 -11.34 7.99 7.15
N ALA A 81 -10.48 7.17 7.78
CA ALA A 81 -9.52 6.34 7.06
C ALA A 81 -10.21 5.33 6.14
N MET A 82 -11.28 4.67 6.61
CA MET A 82 -12.11 3.80 5.75
C MET A 82 -12.71 4.56 4.57
N TYR A 83 -13.21 5.77 4.79
CA TYR A 83 -13.71 6.64 3.72
C TYR A 83 -12.61 6.96 2.69
N HIS A 84 -11.44 7.42 3.14
CA HIS A 84 -10.30 7.72 2.26
C HIS A 84 -9.83 6.50 1.46
N ALA A 85 -9.74 5.33 2.10
CA ALA A 85 -9.36 4.07 1.47
C ALA A 85 -10.36 3.62 0.38
N PHE A 86 -11.56 4.19 0.30
CA PHE A 86 -12.54 3.86 -0.74
C PHE A 86 -12.74 4.96 -1.78
N LEU A 87 -11.91 6.02 -1.77
CA LEU A 87 -11.93 7.05 -2.81
C LEU A 87 -11.18 6.65 -4.09
N SER A 88 -10.18 5.79 -3.96
CA SER A 88 -9.32 5.32 -5.05
C SER A 88 -9.06 3.81 -4.94
N PRO A 89 -8.78 3.10 -6.06
CA PRO A 89 -8.95 3.50 -7.46
C PRO A 89 -10.39 3.86 -7.86
N THR A 90 -10.54 4.71 -8.88
CA THR A 90 -11.82 5.30 -9.31
C THR A 90 -12.41 4.56 -10.52
N LEU A 91 -13.74 4.34 -10.54
CA LEU A 91 -14.43 3.77 -11.68
C LEU A 91 -14.24 4.68 -12.91
N TYR A 92 -13.76 4.12 -14.02
CA TYR A 92 -13.36 4.83 -15.23
C TYR A 92 -13.98 4.19 -16.47
N MET A 93 -15.30 4.28 -16.57
CA MET A 93 -16.08 3.81 -17.71
C MET A 93 -17.47 4.46 -17.69
N ASP A 94 -18.11 4.52 -18.85
CA ASP A 94 -19.51 4.88 -18.97
C ASP A 94 -20.44 3.70 -18.63
N THR A 95 -21.71 4.01 -18.38
CA THR A 95 -22.80 3.05 -18.13
C THR A 95 -23.03 2.06 -19.27
N ASP A 96 -22.52 2.33 -20.49
CA ASP A 96 -22.53 1.39 -21.62
C ASP A 96 -21.25 0.54 -21.74
N MET A 97 -20.46 0.54 -20.68
CA MET A 97 -19.21 -0.19 -20.46
C MET A 97 -18.01 0.30 -21.30
N GLN A 98 -18.12 1.45 -21.96
CA GLN A 98 -17.02 2.02 -22.75
C GLN A 98 -16.09 2.86 -21.89
N TYR A 99 -14.79 2.83 -22.22
CA TYR A 99 -13.76 3.63 -21.56
C TYR A 99 -12.67 4.02 -22.55
N LYS A 100 -11.83 4.98 -22.16
CA LYS A 100 -10.66 5.37 -22.95
C LYS A 100 -9.43 4.58 -22.49
N GLY A 101 -8.82 3.85 -23.40
CA GLY A 101 -7.60 3.07 -23.13
C GLY A 101 -6.35 3.95 -23.12
N ILE A 102 -5.22 3.41 -22.65
CA ILE A 102 -3.93 4.13 -22.66
C ILE A 102 -3.43 4.49 -24.07
N ASP A 103 -3.91 3.76 -25.08
CA ASP A 103 -3.71 4.06 -26.49
C ASP A 103 -4.64 5.19 -27.01
N LEU A 104 -5.41 5.81 -26.12
CA LEU A 104 -6.43 6.83 -26.36
C LEU A 104 -7.59 6.36 -27.25
N ASN A 105 -7.68 5.07 -27.58
CA ASN A 105 -8.83 4.51 -28.27
C ASN A 105 -9.99 4.26 -27.30
N VAL A 106 -11.19 4.12 -27.85
CA VAL A 106 -12.37 3.70 -27.08
C VAL A 106 -12.40 2.18 -27.04
N HIS A 107 -12.38 1.64 -25.83
CA HIS A 107 -12.49 0.21 -25.55
C HIS A 107 -13.79 -0.07 -24.82
N LYS A 108 -14.18 -1.34 -24.74
CA LYS A 108 -15.35 -1.79 -23.99
C LYS A 108 -14.93 -2.86 -22.99
N ALA A 109 -15.20 -2.62 -21.71
CA ALA A 109 -14.90 -3.58 -20.66
C ALA A 109 -15.80 -4.82 -20.83
N GLN A 110 -15.22 -6.01 -20.67
CA GLN A 110 -15.89 -7.30 -20.84
C GLN A 110 -15.72 -8.13 -19.58
N ASN A 111 -16.81 -8.30 -18.82
CA ASN A 111 -16.83 -9.08 -17.57
C ASN A 111 -15.95 -8.51 -16.44
N PHE A 112 -15.65 -7.21 -16.48
CA PHE A 112 -15.04 -6.46 -15.39
C PHE A 112 -15.49 -5.00 -15.45
N ASP A 113 -15.39 -4.31 -14.32
CA ASP A 113 -15.51 -2.85 -14.27
C ASP A 113 -14.12 -2.22 -14.43
N ASN A 114 -13.96 -1.26 -15.34
CA ASN A 114 -12.67 -0.62 -15.58
C ASN A 114 -12.41 0.51 -14.57
N TYR A 115 -11.26 0.47 -13.89
CA TYR A 115 -10.81 1.47 -12.92
C TYR A 115 -9.57 2.24 -13.40
N THR A 116 -9.34 3.41 -12.81
CA THR A 116 -8.12 4.23 -12.99
C THR A 116 -7.68 4.85 -11.65
N THR A 117 -6.58 5.62 -11.65
CA THR A 117 -5.95 6.18 -10.43
C THR A 117 -5.26 5.08 -9.63
N PHE A 118 -4.21 4.53 -10.23
CA PHE A 118 -3.36 3.49 -9.66
C PHE A 118 -2.05 4.13 -9.15
N SER A 119 -2.03 4.55 -7.88
CA SER A 119 -0.85 5.07 -7.17
C SER A 119 -0.02 3.91 -6.62
N LEU A 120 0.58 3.13 -7.50
CA LEU A 120 1.00 1.77 -7.16
C LEU A 120 2.28 1.69 -6.36
N TRP A 121 3.09 2.75 -6.28
CA TRP A 121 4.23 2.79 -5.38
C TRP A 121 3.81 2.85 -3.91
N ASP A 122 2.60 3.35 -3.65
CA ASP A 122 2.05 3.45 -2.29
C ASP A 122 1.15 2.27 -2.02
N THR A 123 0.13 2.12 -2.87
CA THR A 123 -1.06 1.32 -2.57
C THR A 123 -0.83 -0.18 -2.55
N TYR A 124 0.27 -0.70 -3.10
CA TYR A 124 0.61 -2.13 -2.96
C TYR A 124 0.91 -2.51 -1.51
N ARG A 125 1.36 -1.56 -0.68
CA ARG A 125 1.87 -1.80 0.67
C ARG A 125 0.77 -2.17 1.65
N ALA A 126 -0.36 -1.46 1.61
CA ALA A 126 -1.49 -1.70 2.51
C ALA A 126 -2.87 -1.59 1.83
N LEU A 127 -3.10 -0.66 0.90
CA LEU A 127 -4.43 -0.48 0.33
C LEU A 127 -4.94 -1.70 -0.45
N HIS A 128 -4.17 -2.19 -1.43
CA HIS A 128 -4.55 -3.40 -2.17
C HIS A 128 -4.60 -4.66 -1.28
N PRO A 129 -3.68 -4.85 -0.31
CA PRO A 129 -3.84 -5.89 0.72
C PRO A 129 -5.13 -5.78 1.53
N LEU A 130 -5.60 -4.58 1.85
CA LEU A 130 -6.88 -4.36 2.54
C LEU A 130 -8.03 -4.81 1.62
N PHE A 131 -7.99 -4.47 0.34
CA PHE A 131 -8.99 -4.90 -0.63
C PHE A 131 -9.02 -6.42 -0.82
N ASN A 132 -7.88 -7.10 -0.70
CA ASN A 132 -7.84 -8.56 -0.66
C ASN A 132 -8.56 -9.18 0.55
N LEU A 133 -8.92 -8.40 1.58
CA LEU A 133 -9.75 -8.84 2.70
C LEU A 133 -11.23 -8.46 2.54
N ILE A 134 -11.51 -7.22 2.11
CA ILE A 134 -12.87 -6.64 2.21
C ILE A 134 -13.47 -6.18 0.88
N GLN A 135 -12.74 -6.24 -0.23
CA GLN A 135 -13.17 -5.78 -1.56
C GLN A 135 -12.66 -6.72 -2.68
N THR A 136 -12.68 -8.04 -2.47
CA THR A 136 -11.98 -8.99 -3.35
C THR A 136 -12.50 -8.96 -4.79
N LYS A 137 -13.81 -8.83 -5.00
CA LYS A 137 -14.37 -8.64 -6.35
C LYS A 137 -13.81 -7.37 -7.00
N ARG A 138 -13.86 -6.24 -6.28
CA ARG A 138 -13.42 -4.94 -6.81
C ARG A 138 -11.92 -4.95 -7.11
N ASN A 139 -11.11 -5.61 -6.28
CA ASN A 139 -9.69 -5.76 -6.54
C ASN A 139 -9.41 -6.63 -7.77
N GLY A 140 -10.23 -7.67 -8.03
CA GLY A 140 -10.19 -8.43 -9.28
C GLY A 140 -10.48 -7.56 -10.51
N ASP A 141 -11.49 -6.68 -10.43
CA ASP A 141 -11.81 -5.71 -11.48
C ASP A 141 -10.66 -4.69 -11.71
N MET A 142 -10.02 -4.23 -10.64
CA MET A 142 -8.82 -3.38 -10.70
C MET A 142 -7.65 -4.10 -11.38
N ILE A 143 -7.43 -5.38 -11.08
CA ILE A 143 -6.39 -6.19 -11.77
C ILE A 143 -6.71 -6.35 -13.26
N ASN A 144 -7.96 -6.64 -13.63
CA ASN A 144 -8.35 -6.67 -15.05
C ASN A 144 -8.11 -5.32 -15.75
N SER A 145 -8.29 -4.21 -15.04
CA SER A 145 -7.97 -2.87 -15.56
C SER A 145 -6.46 -2.69 -15.80
N MET A 146 -5.61 -3.18 -14.90
CA MET A 146 -4.15 -3.21 -15.09
C MET A 146 -3.74 -4.11 -16.28
N LEU A 147 -4.41 -5.25 -16.45
CA LEU A 147 -4.17 -6.16 -17.59
C LEU A 147 -4.64 -5.55 -18.91
N ALA A 148 -5.76 -4.83 -18.91
CA ALA A 148 -6.23 -4.06 -20.06
C ALA A 148 -5.21 -2.97 -20.44
N HIS A 149 -4.72 -2.20 -19.46
CA HIS A 149 -3.61 -1.25 -19.66
C HIS A 149 -2.39 -1.93 -20.29
N TYR A 150 -1.94 -3.06 -19.73
CA TYR A 150 -0.80 -3.82 -20.25
C TYR A 150 -1.00 -4.23 -21.72
N SER A 151 -2.20 -4.73 -22.06
CA SER A 151 -2.51 -5.15 -23.42
C SER A 151 -2.47 -4.00 -24.44
N GLN A 152 -2.85 -2.79 -24.00
CA GLN A 152 -2.95 -1.56 -24.78
C GLN A 152 -1.64 -0.73 -24.78
N SER A 153 -0.73 -1.02 -23.85
CA SER A 153 0.55 -0.31 -23.72
C SER A 153 1.52 -0.65 -24.86
N VAL A 154 2.12 0.38 -25.45
CA VAL A 154 3.19 0.22 -26.46
C VAL A 154 4.46 -0.43 -25.89
N HIS A 155 4.67 -0.33 -24.59
CA HIS A 155 5.81 -0.93 -23.90
C HIS A 155 5.54 -2.36 -23.45
N LYS A 156 4.30 -2.85 -23.58
CA LYS A 156 3.84 -4.10 -22.95
C LYS A 156 4.28 -4.14 -21.49
N MET A 157 3.91 -3.09 -20.76
CA MET A 157 4.14 -2.95 -19.32
C MET A 157 2.82 -2.73 -18.62
N LEU A 158 2.70 -3.33 -17.45
CA LEU A 158 1.68 -3.00 -16.45
C LEU A 158 1.87 -1.54 -15.99
N PRO A 159 0.82 -0.90 -15.46
CA PRO A 159 0.93 0.47 -14.99
C PRO A 159 1.98 0.62 -13.88
N VAL A 160 2.71 1.73 -13.92
CA VAL A 160 3.60 2.17 -12.83
C VAL A 160 2.82 3.15 -11.96
N TRP A 161 2.33 4.25 -12.55
CA TRP A 161 1.34 5.12 -11.94
C TRP A 161 0.47 5.71 -13.02
N SER A 162 -0.79 5.30 -13.01
CA SER A 162 -1.68 5.59 -14.13
C SER A 162 -3.01 6.17 -13.70
N HIS A 163 -3.47 7.14 -14.48
CA HIS A 163 -4.75 7.80 -14.27
C HIS A 163 -5.25 8.35 -15.60
N TYR A 164 -6.58 8.33 -15.80
CA TYR A 164 -7.24 8.96 -16.94
C TYR A 164 -6.59 8.62 -18.29
N ALA A 165 -6.48 7.33 -18.60
CA ALA A 165 -5.89 6.84 -19.86
C ALA A 165 -4.42 7.25 -20.10
N ASN A 166 -3.67 7.57 -19.06
CA ASN A 166 -2.26 7.93 -19.14
C ASN A 166 -1.42 7.12 -18.16
N GLU A 167 -0.19 6.81 -18.57
CA GLU A 167 0.92 6.42 -17.70
C GLU A 167 1.80 7.66 -17.49
N ASN A 168 2.12 7.99 -16.23
CA ASN A 168 2.95 9.16 -15.92
C ASN A 168 4.34 8.79 -15.37
N TRP A 169 4.62 7.48 -15.17
CA TRP A 169 5.89 6.93 -14.71
C TRP A 169 6.32 7.37 -13.32
N CYS A 170 5.41 7.95 -12.55
CA CYS A 170 5.55 8.12 -11.10
C CYS A 170 5.44 6.72 -10.47
N MET A 171 6.01 6.35 -9.33
CA MET A 171 7.34 6.75 -8.86
C MET A 171 8.39 5.81 -9.47
N ILE A 172 8.90 4.85 -8.71
CA ILE A 172 9.84 3.81 -9.15
C ILE A 172 9.17 2.43 -9.01
N GLY A 173 9.91 1.35 -9.31
CA GLY A 173 9.37 0.00 -9.18
C GLY A 173 8.47 -0.41 -10.34
N TYR A 174 7.91 -1.61 -10.27
CA TYR A 174 6.85 -2.08 -11.17
C TYR A 174 5.76 -2.78 -10.34
N HIS A 175 5.31 -2.10 -9.29
CA HIS A 175 4.52 -2.64 -8.19
C HIS A 175 3.12 -3.16 -8.53
N SER A 176 2.63 -2.95 -9.75
CA SER A 176 1.51 -3.75 -10.29
C SER A 176 1.71 -5.25 -10.06
N VAL A 177 2.95 -5.74 -10.19
CA VAL A 177 3.25 -7.16 -10.00
C VAL A 177 3.02 -7.63 -8.58
N SER A 178 3.27 -6.77 -7.58
CA SER A 178 2.99 -7.05 -6.18
C SER A 178 1.49 -7.16 -5.93
N VAL A 179 0.69 -6.22 -6.43
CA VAL A 179 -0.76 -6.23 -6.30
C VAL A 179 -1.37 -7.52 -6.86
N ILE A 180 -0.92 -7.92 -8.07
CA ILE A 180 -1.37 -9.14 -8.74
C ILE A 180 -0.91 -10.39 -7.96
N ALA A 181 0.36 -10.45 -7.56
CA ALA A 181 0.90 -11.59 -6.82
C ALA A 181 0.21 -11.77 -5.46
N ASP A 182 -0.08 -10.68 -4.74
CA ASP A 182 -0.78 -10.69 -3.47
C ASP A 182 -2.22 -11.21 -3.62
N ALA A 183 -2.94 -10.76 -4.65
CA ALA A 183 -4.26 -11.26 -4.99
C ALA A 183 -4.24 -12.76 -5.31
N VAL A 184 -3.25 -13.24 -6.06
CA VAL A 184 -3.07 -14.67 -6.35
C VAL A 184 -2.71 -15.45 -5.09
N ALA A 185 -1.82 -14.94 -4.24
CA ALA A 185 -1.45 -15.55 -2.97
C ALA A 185 -2.66 -15.74 -2.05
N LYS A 186 -3.57 -14.76 -2.04
CA LYS A 186 -4.79 -14.73 -1.22
C LYS A 186 -6.02 -15.37 -1.87
N GLY A 187 -5.91 -15.78 -3.13
CA GLY A 187 -6.96 -16.52 -3.83
C GLY A 187 -8.09 -15.65 -4.35
N VAL A 188 -7.82 -14.38 -4.68
CA VAL A 188 -8.77 -13.53 -5.42
C VAL A 188 -8.97 -14.10 -6.82
N ASP A 189 -10.23 -14.17 -7.24
CA ASP A 189 -10.68 -14.69 -8.53
C ASP A 189 -11.12 -13.54 -9.46
N GLY A 190 -11.59 -13.87 -10.66
CA GLY A 190 -12.16 -12.90 -11.61
C GLY A 190 -11.20 -12.38 -12.68
N PHE A 191 -9.95 -12.86 -12.71
CA PHE A 191 -8.96 -12.53 -13.74
C PHE A 191 -8.15 -13.76 -14.17
N ASP A 192 -7.59 -13.72 -15.38
CA ASP A 192 -6.73 -14.80 -15.89
C ASP A 192 -5.34 -14.74 -15.23
N ARG A 193 -5.06 -15.72 -14.36
CA ARG A 193 -3.81 -15.77 -13.58
C ARG A 193 -2.58 -16.08 -14.42
N GLU A 194 -2.71 -16.87 -15.49
CA GLU A 194 -1.58 -17.18 -16.37
C GLU A 194 -1.24 -15.96 -17.23
N TYR A 195 -2.25 -15.30 -17.78
CA TYR A 195 -2.04 -14.04 -18.50
C TYR A 195 -1.49 -12.94 -17.59
N ALA A 196 -1.94 -12.88 -16.34
CA ALA A 196 -1.39 -11.97 -15.36
C ALA A 196 0.09 -12.28 -15.03
N LEU A 197 0.49 -13.55 -14.93
CA LEU A 197 1.89 -13.92 -14.75
C LEU A 197 2.73 -13.47 -15.95
N GLU A 198 2.23 -13.67 -17.16
CA GLU A 198 2.88 -13.21 -18.39
C GLU A 198 3.09 -11.68 -18.37
N ALA A 199 2.06 -10.91 -18.02
CA ALA A 199 2.14 -9.45 -17.91
C ALA A 199 3.18 -9.00 -16.87
N CYS A 200 3.23 -9.66 -15.71
CA CYS A 200 4.23 -9.41 -14.67
C CYS A 200 5.65 -9.68 -15.17
N VAL A 201 5.88 -10.84 -15.79
CA VAL A 201 7.20 -11.23 -16.31
C VAL A 201 7.66 -10.30 -17.44
N ASN A 202 6.76 -9.92 -18.34
CA ASN A 202 7.08 -9.01 -19.44
C ASN A 202 7.43 -7.61 -18.92
N SER A 203 6.71 -7.11 -17.92
CA SER A 203 7.01 -5.83 -17.27
C SER A 203 8.40 -5.86 -16.61
N ALA A 204 8.71 -6.91 -15.84
CA ALA A 204 9.98 -7.06 -15.14
C ALA A 204 11.17 -7.43 -16.06
N ARG A 205 10.93 -7.69 -17.35
CA ARG A 205 11.96 -7.90 -18.39
C ARG A 205 12.09 -6.72 -19.35
N ASN A 206 11.35 -5.64 -19.14
CA ASN A 206 11.41 -4.47 -20.00
C ASN A 206 12.75 -3.74 -19.82
N LYS A 207 13.69 -3.92 -20.77
CA LYS A 207 15.04 -3.33 -20.71
C LYS A 207 15.07 -1.81 -20.83
N TYR A 208 14.03 -1.20 -21.40
CA TYR A 208 13.95 0.25 -21.58
C TYR A 208 13.63 0.95 -20.27
N TYR A 209 12.87 0.29 -19.40
CA TYR A 209 12.37 0.89 -18.18
C TYR A 209 13.45 1.05 -17.11
N ASP A 210 13.65 2.29 -16.69
CA ASP A 210 14.33 2.76 -15.50
C ASP A 210 15.43 1.86 -14.90
N GLY A 211 16.49 1.63 -15.69
CA GLY A 211 17.68 0.91 -15.24
C GLY A 211 17.56 -0.62 -15.20
N LEU A 212 16.42 -1.21 -15.58
CA LEU A 212 16.21 -2.66 -15.59
C LEU A 212 17.25 -3.42 -16.43
N SER A 213 17.73 -2.83 -17.54
CA SER A 213 18.81 -3.45 -18.31
C SER A 213 20.07 -3.67 -17.47
N TYR A 214 20.47 -2.70 -16.64
CA TYR A 214 21.62 -2.83 -15.75
C TYR A 214 21.35 -3.81 -14.62
N TYR A 215 20.18 -3.70 -13.99
CA TYR A 215 19.73 -4.59 -12.92
C TYR A 215 19.75 -6.06 -13.34
N MET A 216 19.19 -6.40 -14.51
CA MET A 216 19.16 -7.77 -15.01
C MET A 216 20.55 -8.32 -15.37
N SER A 217 21.45 -7.47 -15.90
CA SER A 217 22.79 -7.92 -16.31
C SER A 217 23.81 -7.96 -15.15
N GLY A 218 23.68 -7.05 -14.19
CA GLY A 218 24.69 -6.78 -13.16
C GLY A 218 24.22 -7.05 -11.73
N GLY A 219 22.93 -7.33 -11.52
CA GLY A 219 22.33 -7.56 -10.21
C GLY A 219 22.15 -6.31 -9.35
N PHE A 220 22.40 -5.12 -9.90
CA PHE A 220 22.13 -3.82 -9.27
C PHE A 220 22.11 -2.72 -10.35
N ILE A 221 21.58 -1.55 -10.01
CA ILE A 221 21.63 -0.37 -10.87
C ILE A 221 22.83 0.50 -10.46
N PRO A 222 23.77 0.79 -11.39
CA PRO A 222 24.86 1.71 -11.11
C PRO A 222 24.38 3.16 -10.96
N GLU A 223 24.72 3.81 -9.84
CA GLU A 223 24.27 5.17 -9.51
C GLU A 223 24.79 6.23 -10.52
N ASP A 224 25.95 6.01 -11.15
CA ASP A 224 26.50 6.88 -12.20
C ASP A 224 25.82 6.69 -13.57
N LYS A 225 24.91 5.72 -13.70
CA LYS A 225 24.17 5.44 -14.95
C LYS A 225 22.69 5.76 -14.82
N ASN A 226 22.09 5.46 -13.68
CA ASN A 226 20.70 5.75 -13.39
C ASN A 226 20.57 5.98 -11.87
N GLY A 227 20.18 7.19 -11.49
CA GLY A 227 20.11 7.63 -10.09
C GLY A 227 18.95 7.01 -9.30
N ASN A 228 18.92 7.29 -7.99
CA ASN A 228 18.03 6.62 -7.03
C ASN A 228 18.23 5.09 -7.06
N SER A 229 19.47 4.67 -7.34
CA SER A 229 19.76 3.31 -7.79
C SER A 229 19.59 2.27 -6.69
N VAL A 230 19.73 2.67 -5.43
CA VAL A 230 19.54 1.80 -4.26
C VAL A 230 18.06 1.52 -4.07
N SER A 231 17.22 2.55 -4.00
CA SER A 231 15.76 2.39 -3.85
C SER A 231 15.21 1.48 -4.94
N LYS A 232 15.55 1.74 -6.21
CA LYS A 232 15.12 0.91 -7.35
C LYS A 232 15.61 -0.53 -7.25
N THR A 233 16.88 -0.77 -6.91
CA THR A 233 17.41 -2.13 -6.80
C THR A 233 16.72 -2.93 -5.68
N LEU A 234 16.42 -2.29 -4.55
CA LEU A 234 15.74 -2.92 -3.42
C LEU A 234 14.28 -3.24 -3.76
N GLU A 235 13.57 -2.29 -4.36
CA GLU A 235 12.17 -2.44 -4.75
C GLU A 235 11.99 -3.44 -5.90
N TYR A 236 12.89 -3.45 -6.89
CA TYR A 236 12.91 -4.47 -7.94
C TYR A 236 13.19 -5.87 -7.38
N ALA A 237 14.07 -6.00 -6.39
CA ALA A 237 14.31 -7.30 -5.74
C ALA A 237 13.07 -7.80 -4.98
N TYR A 238 12.26 -6.91 -4.42
CA TYR A 238 10.97 -7.25 -3.82
C TYR A 238 9.93 -7.64 -4.89
N ASP A 239 9.79 -6.84 -5.94
CA ASP A 239 8.84 -7.11 -7.03
C ASP A 239 9.16 -8.45 -7.73
N ASP A 240 10.45 -8.76 -7.90
CA ASP A 240 10.91 -10.05 -8.42
C ASP A 240 10.55 -11.21 -7.48
N TRP A 241 10.65 -11.02 -6.17
CA TRP A 241 10.16 -12.03 -5.22
C TRP A 241 8.66 -12.24 -5.37
N ALA A 242 7.85 -11.18 -5.52
CA ALA A 242 6.41 -11.31 -5.70
C ALA A 242 6.07 -12.13 -6.96
N ILE A 243 6.79 -11.90 -8.07
CA ILE A 243 6.67 -12.72 -9.30
C ILE A 243 7.05 -14.18 -9.03
N ALA A 244 8.15 -14.41 -8.31
CA ALA A 244 8.55 -15.78 -7.96
C ALA A 244 7.47 -16.51 -7.16
N GLN A 245 6.87 -15.85 -6.16
CA GLN A 245 5.80 -16.43 -5.34
C GLN A 245 4.55 -16.76 -6.16
N MET A 246 4.16 -15.86 -7.07
CA MET A 246 3.06 -16.10 -8.02
C MET A 246 3.37 -17.29 -8.94
N ALA A 247 4.56 -17.32 -9.54
CA ALA A 247 5.01 -18.41 -10.41
C ALA A 247 5.01 -19.77 -9.69
N LYS A 248 5.49 -19.80 -8.45
CA LYS A 248 5.45 -21.00 -7.60
C LYS A 248 4.03 -21.51 -7.39
N LYS A 249 3.08 -20.61 -7.11
CA LYS A 249 1.67 -20.97 -6.90
C LYS A 249 1.00 -21.49 -8.18
N LEU A 250 1.44 -21.02 -9.34
CA LEU A 250 0.96 -21.46 -10.66
C LEU A 250 1.75 -22.64 -11.25
N GLY A 251 2.76 -23.16 -10.56
CA GLY A 251 3.55 -24.30 -11.02
C GLY A 251 4.54 -23.96 -12.15
N ARG A 252 4.91 -22.70 -12.31
CA ARG A 252 5.90 -22.21 -13.30
C ARG A 252 7.31 -22.17 -12.70
N GLU A 253 7.90 -23.35 -12.55
CA GLU A 253 9.22 -23.52 -11.91
C GLU A 253 10.36 -22.77 -12.62
N ASP A 254 10.27 -22.61 -13.94
CA ASP A 254 11.21 -21.84 -14.76
C ASP A 254 11.26 -20.37 -14.34
N ILE A 255 10.07 -19.76 -14.21
CA ILE A 255 9.92 -18.36 -13.77
C ILE A 255 10.27 -18.23 -12.29
N TYR A 256 9.80 -19.16 -11.44
CA TYR A 256 10.13 -19.17 -10.01
C TYR A 256 11.64 -19.17 -9.79
N THR A 257 12.38 -20.02 -10.51
CA THR A 257 13.84 -20.12 -10.37
C THR A 257 14.54 -18.82 -10.78
N GLU A 258 14.20 -18.25 -11.94
CA GLU A 258 14.80 -16.98 -12.41
C GLU A 258 14.57 -15.84 -11.42
N PHE A 259 13.31 -15.62 -11.06
CA PHE A 259 12.93 -14.48 -10.23
C PHE A 259 13.34 -14.67 -8.76
N SER A 260 13.44 -15.91 -8.27
CA SER A 260 14.05 -16.20 -6.96
C SER A 260 15.51 -15.77 -6.91
N VAL A 261 16.29 -15.97 -7.98
CA VAL A 261 17.69 -15.50 -8.03
C VAL A 261 17.74 -13.98 -8.03
N ARG A 262 16.93 -13.33 -8.88
CA ARG A 262 16.89 -11.86 -8.96
C ARG A 262 16.44 -11.21 -7.64
N SER A 263 15.52 -11.85 -6.91
CA SER A 263 15.09 -11.35 -5.59
C SER A 263 16.21 -11.19 -4.56
N GLN A 264 17.37 -11.81 -4.77
CA GLN A 264 18.54 -11.71 -3.90
C GLN A 264 19.43 -10.51 -4.22
N ASN A 265 19.13 -9.74 -5.27
CA ASN A 265 19.97 -8.66 -5.79
C ASN A 265 20.21 -7.52 -4.79
N TYR A 266 19.35 -7.33 -3.78
CA TYR A 266 19.58 -6.37 -2.70
C TYR A 266 20.94 -6.57 -2.00
N LYS A 267 21.45 -7.81 -1.96
CA LYS A 267 22.74 -8.15 -1.34
C LYS A 267 23.93 -7.46 -2.03
N ASN A 268 23.79 -7.08 -3.30
CA ASN A 268 24.86 -6.46 -4.09
C ASN A 268 25.17 -5.01 -3.69
N LEU A 269 24.27 -4.39 -2.92
CA LEU A 269 24.40 -3.00 -2.45
C LEU A 269 24.75 -2.89 -0.97
N TYR A 270 24.80 -4.00 -0.22
CA TYR A 270 25.14 -3.94 1.19
C TYR A 270 26.64 -3.77 1.41
N ASP A 271 27.02 -2.64 1.99
CA ASP A 271 28.38 -2.36 2.39
C ASP A 271 28.60 -2.71 3.87
N LYS A 272 29.31 -3.80 4.11
CA LYS A 272 29.65 -4.27 5.46
C LYS A 272 30.43 -3.26 6.29
N SER A 273 31.19 -2.35 5.66
CA SER A 273 32.02 -1.38 6.38
C SER A 273 31.20 -0.28 7.04
N THR A 274 30.07 0.10 6.43
CA THR A 274 29.13 1.10 6.98
C THR A 274 27.93 0.44 7.65
N GLY A 275 27.57 -0.79 7.27
CA GLY A 275 26.39 -1.50 7.77
C GLY A 275 25.08 -1.07 7.09
N PHE A 276 25.17 -0.47 5.91
CA PHE A 276 24.06 0.10 5.16
C PHE A 276 24.04 -0.38 3.70
N MET A 277 22.88 -0.27 3.06
CA MET A 277 22.80 -0.31 1.61
C MET A 277 23.39 0.99 1.04
N ARG A 278 24.30 0.89 0.07
CA ARG A 278 25.01 2.04 -0.50
C ARG A 278 24.95 2.04 -2.02
N PRO A 279 24.88 3.23 -2.66
CA PRO A 279 24.97 3.35 -4.10
C PRO A 279 26.32 2.82 -4.58
N ARG A 280 26.26 1.99 -5.62
CA ARG A 280 27.41 1.37 -6.25
C ARG A 280 27.55 1.88 -7.67
N LEU A 281 28.77 2.10 -8.13
CA LEU A 281 29.09 2.66 -9.44
C LEU A 281 29.32 1.55 -10.47
N SER A 282 29.36 1.93 -11.75
CA SER A 282 29.52 1.01 -12.87
C SER A 282 30.90 0.33 -12.91
N ASP A 283 31.90 0.88 -12.23
CA ASP A 283 33.20 0.24 -11.99
C ASP A 283 33.20 -0.77 -10.83
N GLY A 284 32.06 -0.92 -10.14
CA GLY A 284 31.87 -1.85 -9.04
C GLY A 284 32.27 -1.32 -7.66
N THR A 285 32.72 -0.06 -7.54
CA THR A 285 33.02 0.59 -6.25
C THR A 285 31.78 1.21 -5.61
N PHE A 286 31.77 1.36 -4.29
CA PHE A 286 30.73 2.15 -3.61
C PHE A 286 31.01 3.65 -3.77
N LYS A 287 29.97 4.45 -4.00
CA LYS A 287 30.07 5.91 -4.15
C LYS A 287 30.79 6.53 -2.93
N ALA A 288 31.79 7.36 -3.18
CA ALA A 288 32.49 8.11 -2.14
C ALA A 288 31.62 9.24 -1.55
N GLY A 289 31.98 9.74 -0.36
CA GLY A 289 31.23 10.84 0.28
C GLY A 289 29.83 10.44 0.76
N PHE A 290 29.65 9.18 1.18
CA PHE A 290 28.38 8.66 1.64
C PHE A 290 27.99 9.23 3.01
N ASP A 291 26.83 9.89 3.06
CA ASP A 291 26.15 10.27 4.30
C ASP A 291 24.83 9.48 4.40
N PRO A 292 24.67 8.58 5.39
CA PRO A 292 23.49 7.73 5.50
C PRO A 292 22.21 8.50 5.87
N LEU A 293 22.32 9.75 6.33
CA LEU A 293 21.17 10.59 6.71
C LEU A 293 20.68 11.49 5.57
N ASP A 294 21.51 11.71 4.57
CA ASP A 294 21.20 12.59 3.45
C ASP A 294 20.19 11.91 2.50
N THR A 295 19.19 12.70 2.11
CA THR A 295 18.08 12.29 1.25
C THR A 295 18.33 12.63 -0.21
N HIS A 296 19.36 13.43 -0.52
CA HIS A 296 19.63 13.89 -1.87
C HIS A 296 20.93 13.30 -2.43
N GLY A 297 20.87 12.74 -3.64
CA GLY A 297 22.06 12.29 -4.35
C GLY A 297 22.82 11.14 -3.68
N GLN A 298 22.20 10.40 -2.76
CA GLN A 298 22.79 9.21 -2.11
C GLN A 298 22.21 7.89 -2.64
N GLY A 299 21.52 7.93 -3.79
CA GLY A 299 20.92 6.75 -4.41
C GLY A 299 19.55 6.36 -3.84
N PHE A 300 18.88 7.25 -3.12
CA PHE A 300 17.57 7.03 -2.53
C PHE A 300 16.54 8.02 -3.08
N ILE A 301 15.30 7.58 -3.27
CA ILE A 301 14.15 8.45 -3.58
C ILE A 301 13.41 8.78 -2.28
N GLU A 302 13.17 10.06 -2.01
CA GLU A 302 12.37 10.57 -0.88
C GLU A 302 12.66 9.94 0.50
N GLY A 303 13.91 9.55 0.71
CA GLY A 303 14.33 8.85 1.91
C GLY A 303 15.83 8.79 1.98
N ASN A 304 16.33 8.18 3.04
CA ASN A 304 17.76 8.03 3.28
C ASN A 304 18.11 6.57 3.55
N SER A 305 19.40 6.30 3.71
CA SER A 305 19.89 4.94 3.89
C SER A 305 19.38 4.28 5.17
N TRP A 306 19.06 5.05 6.22
CA TRP A 306 18.50 4.52 7.45
C TRP A 306 17.12 3.88 7.26
N ASN A 307 16.30 4.45 6.38
CA ASN A 307 14.99 3.90 6.07
C ASN A 307 15.10 2.82 4.98
N TYR A 308 15.77 3.13 3.86
CA TYR A 308 15.83 2.22 2.73
C TYR A 308 16.64 0.95 2.96
N SER A 309 17.65 0.96 3.83
CA SER A 309 18.39 -0.29 4.14
C SER A 309 17.51 -1.36 4.80
N LEU A 310 16.32 -0.97 5.29
CA LEU A 310 15.34 -1.86 5.89
C LEU A 310 14.33 -2.39 4.88
N TYR A 311 14.38 -1.94 3.62
CA TYR A 311 13.45 -2.34 2.57
C TYR A 311 13.85 -3.67 1.91
N VAL A 312 13.75 -4.76 2.69
CA VAL A 312 13.87 -6.15 2.21
C VAL A 312 12.72 -6.99 2.82
N PRO A 313 11.45 -6.60 2.59
CA PRO A 313 10.31 -7.24 3.25
C PRO A 313 10.14 -8.71 2.84
N HIS A 314 10.62 -9.11 1.66
CA HIS A 314 10.55 -10.49 1.19
C HIS A 314 11.50 -11.46 1.90
N HIS A 315 12.57 -10.95 2.52
CA HIS A 315 13.57 -11.76 3.22
C HIS A 315 14.10 -11.10 4.52
N PRO A 316 13.22 -10.84 5.50
CA PRO A 316 13.59 -10.13 6.73
C PRO A 316 14.68 -10.86 7.53
N ASP A 317 14.62 -12.19 7.63
CA ASP A 317 15.64 -12.99 8.30
C ASP A 317 17.02 -12.88 7.62
N SER A 318 17.04 -12.84 6.28
CA SER A 318 18.31 -12.66 5.56
C SER A 318 18.86 -11.26 5.75
N LEU A 319 18.01 -10.23 5.81
CA LEU A 319 18.41 -8.86 6.11
C LEU A 319 18.99 -8.76 7.52
N ILE A 320 18.32 -9.32 8.52
CA ILE A 320 18.79 -9.32 9.91
C ILE A 320 20.17 -9.98 10.02
N ASN A 321 20.36 -11.13 9.37
CA ASN A 321 21.66 -11.80 9.33
C ASN A 321 22.74 -10.94 8.66
N LEU A 322 22.40 -10.26 7.57
CA LEU A 322 23.30 -9.35 6.84
C LEU A 322 23.73 -8.15 7.72
N MET A 323 22.80 -7.64 8.55
CA MET A 323 23.00 -6.53 9.47
C MET A 323 23.59 -6.93 10.83
N GLY A 324 24.03 -8.18 11.00
CA GLY A 324 24.75 -8.64 12.17
C GLY A 324 23.89 -9.30 13.26
N GLY A 325 22.72 -9.82 12.89
CA GLY A 325 21.85 -10.61 13.76
C GLY A 325 20.85 -9.80 14.57
N ASN A 326 19.97 -10.50 15.28
CA ASN A 326 18.78 -9.94 15.94
C ASN A 326 19.08 -8.76 16.87
N GLU A 327 20.15 -8.85 17.67
CA GLU A 327 20.44 -7.80 18.66
C GLU A 327 20.88 -6.50 18.01
N ARG A 328 21.89 -6.56 17.13
CA ARG A 328 22.37 -5.37 16.39
C ARG A 328 21.26 -4.77 15.54
N PHE A 329 20.45 -5.61 14.88
CA PHE A 329 19.34 -5.14 14.08
C PHE A 329 18.26 -4.44 14.94
N SER A 330 17.91 -5.02 16.09
CA SER A 330 16.98 -4.37 17.01
C SER A 330 17.53 -3.05 17.58
N GLU A 331 18.83 -2.93 17.84
CA GLU A 331 19.44 -1.68 18.30
C GLU A 331 19.44 -0.61 17.22
N HIS A 332 19.67 -1.02 15.97
CA HIS A 332 19.54 -0.14 14.80
C HIS A 332 18.12 0.41 14.66
N LEU A 333 17.09 -0.45 14.71
CA LEU A 333 15.69 -0.01 14.69
C LEU A 333 15.37 0.93 15.85
N ASP A 334 15.81 0.61 17.07
CA ASP A 334 15.60 1.50 18.22
C ASP A 334 16.25 2.87 18.04
N SER A 335 17.42 2.91 17.41
CA SER A 335 18.13 4.15 17.12
C SER A 335 17.37 4.97 16.09
N LEU A 336 16.84 4.33 15.04
CA LEU A 336 16.00 4.99 14.03
C LEU A 336 14.84 5.75 14.69
N PHE A 337 14.10 5.13 15.62
CA PHE A 337 12.95 5.77 16.26
C PHE A 337 13.30 6.85 17.30
N LYS A 338 14.53 6.89 17.80
CA LYS A 338 14.94 7.74 18.94
C LYS A 338 15.92 8.83 18.59
N MET A 339 16.66 8.70 17.50
CA MET A 339 17.70 9.64 17.14
C MET A 339 17.13 11.00 16.77
N ASP A 340 17.84 12.08 17.09
CA ASP A 340 17.48 13.40 16.58
C ASP A 340 17.90 13.52 15.10
N LEU A 341 16.97 13.95 14.25
CA LEU A 341 17.23 14.21 12.83
C LEU A 341 17.20 15.73 12.57
N PRO A 342 18.37 16.36 12.35
CA PRO A 342 18.45 17.78 12.00
C PRO A 342 17.72 18.12 10.68
N ASP A 343 17.01 19.26 10.63
CA ASP A 343 16.18 19.70 9.50
C ASP A 343 16.95 19.71 8.17
N LYS A 344 18.24 20.04 8.20
CA LYS A 344 19.09 20.10 7.00
C LYS A 344 19.09 18.79 6.17
N TYR A 345 18.75 17.66 6.78
CA TYR A 345 18.74 16.35 6.11
C TYR A 345 17.46 16.07 5.33
N PHE A 346 16.38 16.78 5.59
CA PHE A 346 15.09 16.60 4.89
C PHE A 346 14.48 17.90 4.38
N ALA A 347 15.08 19.07 4.66
CA ALA A 347 14.59 20.37 4.21
C ALA A 347 14.50 20.53 2.67
N GLN A 348 15.10 19.61 1.90
CA GLN A 348 15.03 19.58 0.44
C GLN A 348 14.07 18.49 -0.10
N THR A 349 13.36 17.78 0.77
CA THR A 349 12.43 16.72 0.41
C THR A 349 11.02 17.17 0.74
N GLU A 350 10.19 17.36 -0.28
CA GLU A 350 8.85 17.94 -0.16
C GLU A 350 7.93 17.10 0.75
N ASP A 351 8.00 15.77 0.64
CA ASP A 351 7.12 14.83 1.34
C ASP A 351 7.60 14.44 2.75
N ILE A 352 8.67 15.05 3.26
CA ILE A 352 9.15 14.81 4.63
C ILE A 352 8.97 16.08 5.48
N THR A 353 8.01 16.03 6.40
CA THR A 353 7.73 17.11 7.35
C THR A 353 8.21 16.77 8.76
N ARG A 354 8.41 17.77 9.61
CA ARG A 354 8.81 17.58 11.01
C ARG A 354 7.73 16.84 11.80
N GLU A 355 6.47 17.06 11.46
CA GLU A 355 5.29 16.45 12.05
C GLU A 355 5.19 14.97 11.71
N GLY A 356 5.71 14.55 10.56
CA GLY A 356 5.68 13.16 10.09
C GLY A 356 6.88 12.30 10.48
N ILE A 357 7.77 12.78 11.34
CA ILE A 357 8.97 12.03 11.76
C ILE A 357 8.96 11.66 13.25
N MET A 358 9.42 10.44 13.54
CA MET A 358 9.69 9.94 14.89
C MET A 358 11.16 9.52 14.96
N GLY A 359 11.99 10.44 15.41
CA GLY A 359 13.43 10.33 15.24
C GLY A 359 13.84 10.47 13.78
N ASN A 360 14.25 9.37 13.15
CA ASN A 360 14.50 9.26 11.71
C ASN A 360 13.56 8.26 11.01
N TYR A 361 12.59 7.68 11.74
CA TYR A 361 11.46 6.99 11.12
C TYR A 361 10.51 8.04 10.53
N ILE A 362 10.16 7.90 9.25
CA ILE A 362 9.30 8.84 8.52
C ILE A 362 7.96 8.15 8.28
N HIS A 363 6.91 8.57 8.99
CA HIS A 363 5.56 8.04 8.75
C HIS A 363 4.82 8.74 7.62
N GLY A 364 5.18 9.99 7.32
CA GLY A 364 4.57 10.73 6.21
C GLY A 364 5.00 10.24 4.83
N ASN A 365 5.82 9.19 4.75
CA ASN A 365 6.27 8.58 3.50
C ASN A 365 6.40 7.05 3.65
N GLU A 366 6.06 6.36 2.58
CA GLU A 366 5.81 4.93 2.45
C GLU A 366 6.99 3.98 2.71
N PRO A 367 8.27 4.33 2.44
CA PRO A 367 9.40 3.42 2.63
C PRO A 367 9.55 2.89 4.05
N SER A 368 9.00 3.59 5.06
CA SER A 368 9.13 3.20 6.46
C SER A 368 7.90 2.46 7.01
N HIS A 369 6.80 2.33 6.24
CA HIS A 369 5.53 1.79 6.74
C HIS A 369 5.62 0.39 7.37
N HIS A 370 6.51 -0.47 6.89
CA HIS A 370 6.71 -1.83 7.42
C HIS A 370 7.70 -1.89 8.59
N VAL A 371 8.51 -0.86 8.83
CA VAL A 371 9.71 -0.92 9.68
C VAL A 371 9.40 -1.28 11.14
N ALA A 372 8.31 -0.74 11.71
CA ALA A 372 7.93 -1.05 13.10
C ALA A 372 7.64 -2.55 13.33
N TYR A 373 7.19 -3.25 12.29
CA TYR A 373 6.87 -4.67 12.34
C TYR A 373 8.12 -5.56 12.25
N LEU A 374 9.28 -5.03 11.83
CA LEU A 374 10.52 -5.80 11.73
C LEU A 374 11.09 -6.22 13.10
N PHE A 375 10.63 -5.63 14.21
CA PHE A 375 10.98 -6.12 15.55
C PHE A 375 10.40 -7.51 15.84
N ASN A 376 9.32 -7.93 15.18
CA ASN A 376 8.82 -9.31 15.27
C ASN A 376 9.88 -10.30 14.79
N HIS A 377 10.46 -10.06 13.61
CA HIS A 377 11.54 -10.88 13.06
C HIS A 377 12.83 -10.80 13.88
N ALA A 378 13.11 -9.67 14.53
CA ALA A 378 14.24 -9.52 15.46
C ALA A 378 14.01 -10.19 16.83
N GLY A 379 12.88 -10.86 17.05
CA GLY A 379 12.56 -11.54 18.31
C GLY A 379 12.18 -10.60 19.45
N LYS A 380 11.78 -9.35 19.15
CA LYS A 380 11.35 -8.35 20.15
C LYS A 380 9.96 -7.79 19.84
N PRO A 381 8.92 -8.63 19.72
CA PRO A 381 7.56 -8.22 19.31
C PRO A 381 6.94 -7.14 20.21
N TRP A 382 7.33 -7.06 21.48
CA TRP A 382 6.86 -5.98 22.37
C TRP A 382 7.31 -4.59 21.91
N LYS A 383 8.39 -4.48 21.13
CA LYS A 383 8.81 -3.21 20.53
C LYS A 383 7.96 -2.85 19.31
N THR A 384 7.54 -3.82 18.49
CA THR A 384 6.53 -3.59 17.45
C THR A 384 5.27 -3.01 18.08
N GLN A 385 4.77 -3.65 19.15
CA GLN A 385 3.58 -3.20 19.88
C GLN A 385 3.72 -1.75 20.39
N GLU A 386 4.87 -1.43 20.97
CA GLU A 386 5.16 -0.08 21.49
C GLU A 386 5.19 0.98 20.38
N TYR A 387 5.98 0.77 19.32
CA TYR A 387 6.13 1.78 18.26
C TYR A 387 4.86 1.92 17.41
N VAL A 388 4.15 0.84 17.10
CA VAL A 388 2.87 0.92 16.38
C VAL A 388 1.86 1.76 17.16
N ARG A 389 1.75 1.57 18.47
CA ARG A 389 0.85 2.39 19.31
C ARG A 389 1.30 3.84 19.44
N GLN A 390 2.61 4.11 19.42
CA GLN A 390 3.10 5.48 19.38
C GLN A 390 2.80 6.15 18.03
N ILE A 391 2.96 5.44 16.91
CA ILE A 391 2.68 5.97 15.56
C ILE A 391 1.19 6.30 15.44
N LEU A 392 0.29 5.37 15.77
CA LEU A 392 -1.16 5.58 15.74
C LEU A 392 -1.59 6.82 16.52
N ASN A 393 -0.95 7.10 17.65
CA ASN A 393 -1.29 8.25 18.50
C ASN A 393 -0.65 9.56 18.03
N LYS A 394 0.56 9.53 17.48
CA LYS A 394 1.31 10.75 17.10
C LYS A 394 0.99 11.22 15.69
N MET A 395 0.70 10.29 14.78
CA MET A 395 0.63 10.57 13.34
C MET A 395 -0.80 10.68 12.80
N TYR A 396 -1.80 10.37 13.62
CA TYR A 396 -3.22 10.40 13.24
C TYR A 396 -4.06 11.13 14.29
N ARG A 397 -4.81 12.14 13.87
CA ARG A 397 -5.74 12.88 14.73
C ARG A 397 -6.98 13.34 13.96
N PRO A 398 -8.14 13.50 14.63
CA PRO A 398 -9.38 13.91 13.99
C PRO A 398 -9.40 15.43 13.78
N ALA A 399 -8.47 15.93 12.96
CA ALA A 399 -8.28 17.33 12.64
C ALA A 399 -7.94 17.51 11.15
N THR A 400 -8.01 18.76 10.66
CA THR A 400 -7.71 19.09 9.25
C THR A 400 -6.27 18.80 8.86
N ASP A 401 -5.34 18.88 9.82
CA ASP A 401 -3.94 18.51 9.75
C ASP A 401 -3.71 17.12 10.38
N GLY A 402 -4.67 16.21 10.12
CA GLY A 402 -4.84 14.95 10.80
C GLY A 402 -3.89 13.83 10.39
N LEU A 403 -3.26 13.95 9.22
CA LEU A 403 -2.29 13.01 8.66
C LEU A 403 -0.89 13.60 8.70
N SER A 404 0.11 12.72 8.82
CA SER A 404 1.53 13.09 8.88
C SER A 404 2.20 13.35 7.53
N GLY A 405 1.47 13.15 6.42
CA GLY A 405 1.92 13.27 5.04
C GLY A 405 0.74 13.23 4.08
N ASN A 406 1.01 13.05 2.79
CA ASN A 406 -0.03 12.78 1.80
C ASN A 406 -0.75 11.46 2.16
N ASP A 407 -2.04 11.33 1.82
CA ASP A 407 -2.77 10.07 2.08
C ASP A 407 -2.49 9.01 1.01
N ASP A 408 -1.91 9.44 -0.12
CA ASP A 408 -1.49 8.64 -1.27
C ASP A 408 -2.53 7.60 -1.70
N CYS A 409 -3.67 8.15 -2.10
CA CYS A 409 -4.83 7.39 -2.56
C CYS A 409 -5.39 6.39 -1.53
N GLY A 410 -5.19 6.65 -0.23
CA GLY A 410 -5.68 5.81 0.85
C GLY A 410 -4.63 4.86 1.44
N GLN A 411 -3.36 4.95 1.04
CA GLN A 411 -2.28 4.12 1.58
C GLN A 411 -2.04 4.37 3.07
N MET A 412 -1.93 5.64 3.49
CA MET A 412 -1.80 6.02 4.90
C MET A 412 -3.01 5.58 5.72
N SER A 413 -4.20 5.84 5.18
CA SER A 413 -5.46 5.39 5.77
C SER A 413 -5.54 3.85 5.90
N ALA A 414 -5.08 3.09 4.92
CA ALA A 414 -5.02 1.64 4.98
C ALA A 414 -4.03 1.13 6.03
N TRP A 415 -2.88 1.81 6.19
CA TRP A 415 -1.94 1.52 7.28
C TRP A 415 -2.60 1.72 8.65
N TYR A 416 -3.35 2.80 8.84
CA TYR A 416 -4.10 3.07 10.07
C TYR A 416 -5.12 1.99 10.37
N ILE A 417 -5.89 1.56 9.37
CA ILE A 417 -6.92 0.51 9.51
C ILE A 417 -6.27 -0.80 9.96
N PHE A 418 -5.26 -1.29 9.24
CA PHE A 418 -4.56 -2.53 9.58
C PHE A 418 -3.95 -2.48 10.99
N SER A 419 -3.17 -1.44 11.26
CA SER A 419 -2.50 -1.28 12.55
C SER A 419 -3.48 -1.14 13.71
N SER A 420 -4.63 -0.49 13.49
CA SER A 420 -5.71 -0.37 14.47
C SER A 420 -6.39 -1.71 14.78
N LEU A 421 -6.56 -2.56 13.76
CA LEU A 421 -7.04 -3.94 13.91
C LEU A 421 -6.00 -4.86 14.58
N GLY A 422 -4.73 -4.46 14.60
CA GLY A 422 -3.66 -5.13 15.33
C GLY A 422 -2.79 -6.05 14.47
N PHE A 423 -2.78 -5.92 13.15
CA PHE A 423 -1.89 -6.66 12.24
C PHE A 423 -1.64 -5.91 10.92
N TYR A 424 -0.53 -6.20 10.22
CA TYR A 424 -0.13 -5.48 9.01
C TYR A 424 0.57 -6.38 7.98
N PRO A 425 0.31 -6.21 6.66
CA PRO A 425 1.00 -6.97 5.62
C PRO A 425 2.39 -6.39 5.32
N VAL A 426 3.44 -6.91 5.95
CA VAL A 426 4.83 -6.46 5.70
C VAL A 426 5.30 -6.79 4.28
N SER A 427 4.86 -7.92 3.73
CA SER A 427 5.36 -8.45 2.46
C SER A 427 4.19 -8.85 1.53
N PRO A 428 3.42 -7.88 0.98
CA PRO A 428 2.37 -8.19 0.01
C PRO A 428 2.89 -9.09 -1.10
N GLY A 429 2.17 -10.19 -1.39
CA GLY A 429 2.67 -11.35 -2.14
C GLY A 429 2.88 -12.61 -1.28
N SER A 430 2.94 -12.47 0.05
CA SER A 430 2.80 -13.57 1.01
C SER A 430 1.33 -13.79 1.40
N ASP A 431 1.06 -14.88 2.12
CA ASP A 431 -0.21 -15.10 2.80
C ASP A 431 -0.19 -14.66 4.27
N GLU A 432 0.78 -13.86 4.72
CA GLU A 432 0.99 -13.54 6.14
C GLU A 432 0.76 -12.06 6.48
N TYR A 433 0.30 -11.83 7.72
CA TYR A 433 0.20 -10.51 8.36
C TYR A 433 0.97 -10.53 9.68
N GLU A 434 1.81 -9.53 9.91
CA GLU A 434 2.58 -9.35 11.15
C GLU A 434 1.68 -8.75 12.24
N ILE A 435 1.70 -9.34 13.44
CA ILE A 435 0.91 -8.86 14.57
C ILE A 435 1.56 -7.59 15.15
N GLY A 436 0.73 -6.56 15.30
CA GLY A 436 1.06 -5.29 15.94
C GLY A 436 0.50 -5.20 17.35
N SER A 437 -0.17 -4.09 17.65
CA SER A 437 -0.94 -3.89 18.89
C SER A 437 -2.23 -3.15 18.57
N PRO A 438 -3.41 -3.75 18.82
CA PRO A 438 -4.68 -3.15 18.43
C PRO A 438 -4.97 -1.85 19.18
N SER A 439 -5.55 -0.88 18.48
CA SER A 439 -6.13 0.34 19.07
C SER A 439 -7.63 0.20 19.32
N VAL A 440 -8.32 -0.63 18.51
CA VAL A 440 -9.75 -0.94 18.70
C VAL A 440 -9.97 -1.81 19.93
N LYS A 441 -11.14 -1.66 20.58
CA LYS A 441 -11.60 -2.61 21.61
C LYS A 441 -12.19 -3.86 20.98
N LYS A 442 -12.96 -3.67 19.91
CA LYS A 442 -13.56 -4.75 19.14
C LYS A 442 -13.70 -4.32 17.69
N ALA A 443 -13.50 -5.24 16.77
CA ALA A 443 -13.84 -5.03 15.36
C ALA A 443 -14.48 -6.30 14.77
N VAL A 444 -15.43 -6.12 13.86
CA VAL A 444 -16.00 -7.21 13.07
C VAL A 444 -15.71 -6.92 11.61
N ILE A 445 -14.89 -7.76 10.98
CA ILE A 445 -14.62 -7.71 9.54
C ILE A 445 -15.68 -8.57 8.85
N ASN A 446 -16.55 -7.94 8.07
CA ASN A 446 -17.57 -8.61 7.26
C ASN A 446 -16.95 -8.97 5.90
N LEU A 447 -16.59 -10.24 5.72
CA LEU A 447 -15.88 -10.73 4.53
C LEU A 447 -16.84 -10.96 3.36
N GLU A 448 -16.37 -10.79 2.12
CA GLU A 448 -17.23 -10.94 0.92
C GLU A 448 -17.75 -12.37 0.72
N ASN A 449 -17.10 -13.37 1.31
CA ASN A 449 -17.59 -14.76 1.32
C ASN A 449 -18.72 -15.01 2.35
N GLY A 450 -19.18 -13.98 3.06
CA GLY A 450 -20.24 -14.04 4.07
C GLY A 450 -19.77 -14.43 5.47
N SER A 451 -18.50 -14.82 5.63
CA SER A 451 -17.90 -15.07 6.94
C SER A 451 -17.65 -13.78 7.71
N LYS A 452 -17.52 -13.90 9.03
CA LYS A 452 -17.13 -12.79 9.92
C LYS A 452 -15.87 -13.14 10.67
N PHE A 453 -14.92 -12.21 10.70
CA PHE A 453 -13.74 -12.32 11.56
C PHE A 453 -13.79 -11.27 12.66
N ILE A 454 -13.85 -11.73 13.91
CA ILE A 454 -14.07 -10.88 15.08
C ILE A 454 -12.75 -10.67 15.80
N ILE A 455 -12.35 -9.41 15.98
CA ILE A 455 -11.18 -9.04 16.76
C ILE A 455 -11.66 -8.44 18.07
N GLU A 456 -11.09 -8.86 19.19
CA GLU A 456 -11.39 -8.31 20.52
C GLU A 456 -10.09 -8.06 21.29
N ALA A 457 -9.91 -6.84 21.81
CA ALA A 457 -8.75 -6.45 22.61
C ALA A 457 -9.16 -6.19 24.06
N LYS A 458 -9.04 -7.21 24.91
CA LYS A 458 -9.39 -7.14 26.33
C LYS A 458 -8.37 -6.30 27.09
N ASN A 459 -8.87 -5.40 27.94
CA ASN A 459 -8.07 -4.47 28.75
C ASN A 459 -7.21 -3.50 27.92
N GLN A 460 -7.52 -3.28 26.64
CA GLN A 460 -6.83 -2.27 25.84
C GLN A 460 -7.02 -0.87 26.47
N GLY A 461 -5.96 -0.06 26.43
CA GLY A 461 -6.04 1.36 26.80
C GLY A 461 -4.72 2.08 26.56
N GLU A 462 -4.61 3.33 27.02
CA GLU A 462 -3.41 4.17 26.86
C GLU A 462 -2.14 3.52 27.44
N LYS A 463 -2.26 2.88 28.61
CA LYS A 463 -1.13 2.18 29.27
C LYS A 463 -1.01 0.73 28.82
N ASN A 464 -2.11 0.10 28.43
CA ASN A 464 -2.16 -1.33 28.14
C ASN A 464 -1.97 -1.57 26.64
N VAL A 465 -0.73 -1.37 26.20
CA VAL A 465 -0.32 -1.48 24.79
C VAL A 465 0.34 -2.82 24.47
N TYR A 466 0.73 -3.60 25.48
CA TYR A 466 1.48 -4.83 25.28
C TYR A 466 0.57 -6.05 25.33
N ILE A 467 0.71 -6.92 24.34
CA ILE A 467 -0.02 -8.19 24.28
C ILE A 467 0.55 -9.13 25.35
N GLN A 468 -0.33 -9.66 26.19
CA GLN A 468 -0.02 -10.68 27.20
C GLN A 468 -0.34 -12.08 26.70
N LYS A 469 -1.37 -12.20 25.85
CA LYS A 469 -1.85 -13.44 25.26
C LYS A 469 -2.63 -13.15 23.98
N VAL A 470 -2.56 -14.05 23.01
CA VAL A 470 -3.39 -14.03 21.80
C VAL A 470 -4.08 -15.39 21.66
N LEU A 471 -5.38 -15.37 21.38
CA LEU A 471 -6.17 -16.56 21.06
C LEU A 471 -6.74 -16.42 19.65
N LEU A 472 -6.42 -17.36 18.78
CA LEU A 472 -7.06 -17.51 17.47
C LEU A 472 -8.06 -18.67 17.58
N ASN A 473 -9.35 -18.39 17.41
CA ASN A 473 -10.44 -19.37 17.53
C ASN A 473 -10.39 -20.17 18.86
N GLY A 474 -10.04 -19.47 19.95
CA GLY A 474 -9.91 -20.04 21.29
C GLY A 474 -8.59 -20.76 21.58
N ALA A 475 -7.74 -21.02 20.57
CA ALA A 475 -6.44 -21.65 20.74
C ALA A 475 -5.32 -20.60 20.89
N PRO A 476 -4.32 -20.81 21.78
CA PRO A 476 -3.18 -19.91 21.89
C PRO A 476 -2.41 -19.78 20.57
N LEU A 477 -2.22 -18.54 20.12
CA LEU A 477 -1.38 -18.23 18.97
C LEU A 477 0.04 -17.92 19.44
N LEU A 478 0.97 -18.84 19.18
CA LEU A 478 2.35 -18.81 19.66
C LEU A 478 3.35 -18.25 18.64
N ARG A 479 2.86 -17.49 17.64
CA ARG A 479 3.68 -16.82 16.63
C ARG A 479 3.20 -15.37 16.45
N PRO A 480 4.09 -14.44 16.09
CA PRO A 480 3.73 -13.04 15.87
C PRO A 480 3.09 -12.79 14.49
N THR A 481 2.50 -13.80 13.85
CA THR A 481 1.91 -13.68 12.52
C THR A 481 0.53 -14.32 12.45
N LEU A 482 -0.27 -13.88 11.47
CA LEU A 482 -1.54 -14.47 11.05
C LEU A 482 -1.45 -14.85 9.59
N LYS A 483 -2.14 -15.92 9.18
CA LYS A 483 -2.32 -16.26 7.78
C LYS A 483 -3.60 -15.65 7.24
N HIS A 484 -3.63 -15.30 5.96
CA HIS A 484 -4.82 -14.82 5.29
C HIS A 484 -5.97 -15.82 5.37
N SER A 485 -5.70 -17.11 5.23
CA SER A 485 -6.71 -18.16 5.37
C SER A 485 -7.33 -18.24 6.77
N GLU A 486 -6.60 -17.87 7.83
CA GLU A 486 -7.13 -17.83 9.19
C GLU A 486 -8.09 -16.65 9.42
N ILE A 487 -7.92 -15.58 8.65
CA ILE A 487 -8.84 -14.43 8.63
C ILE A 487 -10.03 -14.75 7.71
N ALA A 488 -9.75 -15.15 6.47
CA ALA A 488 -10.73 -15.37 5.40
C ALA A 488 -11.73 -16.51 5.70
N SER A 489 -11.36 -17.47 6.56
CA SER A 489 -12.27 -18.52 7.03
C SER A 489 -13.28 -18.02 8.09
N GLY A 490 -13.15 -16.77 8.54
CA GLY A 490 -13.90 -16.24 9.68
C GLY A 490 -13.41 -16.79 11.02
N GLY A 491 -14.07 -16.37 12.09
CA GLY A 491 -13.74 -16.79 13.46
C GLY A 491 -13.42 -15.61 14.36
N SER A 492 -12.48 -15.79 15.28
CA SER A 492 -12.13 -14.77 16.27
C SER A 492 -10.65 -14.71 16.62
N LEU A 493 -10.18 -13.49 16.88
CA LEU A 493 -8.85 -13.17 17.36
C LEU A 493 -8.97 -12.32 18.63
N ILE A 494 -8.60 -12.90 19.77
CA ILE A 494 -8.72 -12.24 21.08
C ILE A 494 -7.33 -11.91 21.59
N TYR A 495 -7.09 -10.64 21.84
CA TYR A 495 -5.90 -10.13 22.52
C TYR A 495 -6.23 -9.88 24.00
N GLU A 496 -5.36 -10.33 24.90
CA GLU A 496 -5.36 -9.88 26.29
C GLU A 496 -4.21 -8.88 26.46
N MET A 497 -4.53 -7.62 26.76
CA MET A 497 -3.57 -6.52 26.83
C MET A 497 -3.10 -6.26 28.26
N GLY A 498 -1.91 -5.65 28.41
CA GLY A 498 -1.32 -5.31 29.70
C GLY A 498 -0.30 -4.17 29.61
N PRO A 499 0.09 -3.60 30.77
CA PRO A 499 0.92 -2.39 30.82
C PRO A 499 2.43 -2.66 30.73
N LYS A 500 2.86 -3.93 30.71
CA LYS A 500 4.27 -4.31 30.66
C LYS A 500 4.51 -5.32 29.53
N PRO A 501 5.68 -5.27 28.87
CA PRO A 501 6.06 -6.25 27.86
C PRO A 501 5.99 -7.70 28.38
N ASN A 502 5.27 -8.57 27.67
CA ASN A 502 5.42 -10.02 27.83
C ASN A 502 6.49 -10.54 26.86
N LYS A 503 7.74 -10.60 27.33
CA LYS A 503 8.89 -11.05 26.51
C LYS A 503 8.87 -12.53 26.17
N ARG A 504 7.96 -13.33 26.75
CA ARG A 504 7.83 -14.77 26.52
C ARG A 504 6.59 -15.15 25.70
N LEU A 505 5.86 -14.17 25.18
CA LEU A 505 4.57 -14.35 24.51
C LEU A 505 4.58 -15.41 23.40
N TYR A 506 5.56 -15.33 22.49
CA TYR A 506 5.64 -16.21 21.31
C TYR A 506 6.76 -17.26 21.40
N GLY A 507 7.40 -17.40 22.58
CA GLY A 507 8.42 -18.42 22.82
C GLY A 507 9.70 -18.30 21.95
N LYS A 508 10.80 -17.90 22.59
CA LYS A 508 12.05 -18.64 22.54
C LYS A 508 12.62 -18.71 23.96
#